data_AF-A0AAV6UKI3-F1
#
_entry.id   AF-A0AAV6UKI3-F1
#
_cell.length_a   1.000
_cell.length_b   1.000
_cell.length_c   1.000
_cell.angle_alpha   90.00
_cell.angle_beta   90.00
_cell.angle_gamma   90.00
#
_symmetry.space_group_name_H-M   'P 1'
#
loop_
_entity.id
_entity.type
_entity.pdbx_description
1 polymer ?
#
loop_
_entity_poly.entity_id
_entity_poly.type
_entity_poly.pdbx_seq_one_letter_code
_entity_poly.pdbx_strand_id
1 'polypeptide(L)'
;MHTLAKVLSQTASQGFFPWLRKVPFINWYMNIEAGKRSARATKELFSQKIEQHEKTLNAKNVRDFIDMYLLEMKAKNSKNQDTTLSLDRLVGSVADLFGAGTITVKIQLLWCVYVMAAFPDIQKRVQKEIESQFGPERKPEFRDAKLLPYTSAVILEITRWKTIVPIPFLRYTTKDTTVRGFNIPKGTTVMENLYHAHHDPKLWSNPKTFMPERFLSEDGQKVIKSPNLMPFSVGKRACPGDVLANMEVFLYFVSMLQKFDITFPPGFKPTFSAKFTVAYILDPFKVLLTPRNS
;
A
#
# COMPACT_ATOMS: atom_id res chain seq x y z
N MET A 1 -5.86 13.81 5.51
CA MET A 1 -5.55 12.54 4.79
C MET A 1 -6.76 11.89 4.12
N HIS A 2 -7.94 11.76 4.78
CA HIS A 2 -9.19 11.33 4.10
C HIS A 2 -9.52 12.15 2.84
N THR A 3 -9.17 13.44 2.85
CA THR A 3 -9.32 14.37 1.73
C THR A 3 -8.50 13.98 0.50
N LEU A 4 -7.29 13.43 0.66
CA LEU A 4 -6.39 13.13 -0.46
C LEU A 4 -6.86 11.90 -1.25
N ALA A 5 -7.26 10.82 -0.56
CA ALA A 5 -7.83 9.63 -1.20
C ALA A 5 -9.15 9.94 -1.92
N LYS A 6 -9.98 10.83 -1.33
CA LYS A 6 -11.21 11.33 -1.95
C LYS A 6 -10.92 12.18 -3.19
N VAL A 7 -9.90 13.04 -3.14
CA VAL A 7 -9.46 13.85 -4.29
C VAL A 7 -8.91 12.96 -5.41
N LEU A 8 -8.11 11.95 -5.09
CA LEU A 8 -7.54 11.03 -6.09
C LEU A 8 -8.59 10.08 -6.71
N SER A 9 -9.64 9.69 -5.98
CA SER A 9 -10.75 8.93 -6.58
C SER A 9 -11.63 9.83 -7.46
N GLN A 10 -11.73 11.11 -7.12
CA GLN A 10 -12.46 12.12 -7.89
C GLN A 10 -11.73 12.53 -9.18
N THR A 11 -10.40 12.46 -9.25
CA THR A 11 -9.66 12.72 -10.49
C THR A 11 -9.87 11.64 -11.57
N ALA A 12 -10.31 10.43 -11.20
CA ALA A 12 -10.65 9.38 -12.15
C ALA A 12 -11.81 9.81 -13.08
N SER A 13 -12.85 10.46 -12.54
CA SER A 13 -13.98 10.96 -13.35
C SER A 13 -13.52 12.05 -14.35
N GLN A 14 -12.51 12.84 -14.00
CA GLN A 14 -11.92 13.83 -14.91
C GLN A 14 -10.97 13.24 -15.94
N GLY A 15 -10.44 12.04 -15.70
CA GLY A 15 -9.68 11.27 -16.70
C GLY A 15 -10.59 10.75 -17.81
N PHE A 16 -11.76 10.21 -17.44
CA PHE A 16 -12.75 9.71 -18.41
C PHE A 16 -13.60 10.83 -19.04
N PHE A 17 -13.89 11.89 -18.28
CA PHE A 17 -14.74 13.00 -18.73
C PHE A 17 -14.07 14.36 -18.44
N PRO A 18 -13.03 14.74 -19.20
CA PRO A 18 -12.27 15.97 -18.96
C PRO A 18 -13.12 17.24 -19.03
N TRP A 19 -14.22 17.19 -19.80
CA TRP A 19 -15.17 18.30 -19.96
C TRP A 19 -15.93 18.64 -18.67
N LEU A 20 -16.03 17.72 -17.70
CA LEU A 20 -16.66 17.98 -16.40
C LEU A 20 -15.96 19.08 -15.60
N ARG A 21 -14.68 19.37 -15.90
CA ARG A 21 -13.93 20.50 -15.32
C ARG A 21 -14.55 21.87 -15.61
N LYS A 22 -15.32 21.99 -16.70
CA LYS A 22 -15.94 23.24 -17.12
C LYS A 22 -17.28 23.50 -16.42
N VAL A 23 -17.81 22.52 -15.68
CA VAL A 23 -19.11 22.63 -15.00
C VAL A 23 -18.89 23.16 -13.57
N PRO A 24 -19.35 24.38 -13.22
CA PRO A 24 -19.06 25.00 -11.92
C PRO A 24 -19.56 24.18 -10.72
N PHE A 25 -20.75 23.57 -10.83
CA PHE A 25 -21.31 22.69 -9.81
C PHE A 25 -20.43 21.49 -9.51
N ILE A 26 -19.78 20.93 -10.54
CA ILE A 26 -18.91 19.77 -10.41
C ILE A 26 -17.60 20.15 -9.72
N ASN A 27 -17.04 21.33 -10.02
CA ASN A 27 -15.86 21.84 -9.33
C ASN A 27 -16.12 22.09 -7.83
N TRP A 28 -17.32 22.56 -7.49
CA TRP A 28 -17.79 22.70 -6.11
C TRP A 28 -18.01 21.34 -5.43
N TYR A 29 -18.75 20.43 -6.07
CA TYR A 29 -19.04 19.07 -5.56
C TYR A 29 -17.77 18.24 -5.34
N MET A 30 -16.80 18.33 -6.26
CA MET A 30 -15.50 17.68 -6.14
C MET A 30 -14.52 18.41 -5.23
N ASN A 31 -14.90 19.55 -4.65
CA ASN A 31 -14.08 20.35 -3.73
C ASN A 31 -12.65 20.59 -4.24
N ILE A 32 -12.53 20.96 -5.52
CA ILE A 32 -11.24 21.08 -6.22
C ILE A 32 -10.34 22.12 -5.53
N GLU A 33 -10.93 23.19 -4.97
CA GLU A 33 -10.17 24.20 -4.25
C GLU A 33 -9.51 23.66 -2.96
N ALA A 34 -10.17 22.76 -2.22
CA ALA A 34 -9.50 22.07 -1.12
C ALA A 34 -8.36 21.16 -1.61
N GLY A 35 -8.55 20.48 -2.74
CA GLY A 35 -7.50 19.70 -3.40
C GLY A 35 -6.28 20.56 -3.77
N LYS A 36 -6.50 21.71 -4.43
CA LYS A 36 -5.43 22.67 -4.78
C LYS A 36 -4.75 23.25 -3.54
N ARG A 37 -5.51 23.60 -2.49
CA ARG A 37 -4.93 24.07 -1.22
C ARG A 37 -4.04 22.99 -0.59
N SER A 38 -4.50 21.74 -0.55
CA SER A 38 -3.70 20.62 -0.05
C SER A 38 -2.43 20.42 -0.88
N ALA A 39 -2.53 20.45 -2.22
CA ALA A 39 -1.37 20.29 -3.09
C ALA A 39 -0.34 21.41 -2.91
N ARG A 40 -0.79 22.66 -2.74
CA ARG A 40 0.10 23.80 -2.44
C ARG A 40 0.81 23.63 -1.10
N ALA A 41 0.07 23.30 -0.04
CA ALA A 41 0.65 23.08 1.28
C ALA A 41 1.66 21.91 1.28
N THR A 42 1.37 20.83 0.56
CA THR A 42 2.29 19.71 0.38
C THR A 42 3.54 20.12 -0.40
N LYS A 43 3.39 20.89 -1.49
CA LYS A 43 4.53 21.43 -2.26
C LYS A 43 5.42 22.29 -1.35
N GLU A 44 4.83 23.22 -0.62
CA GLU A 44 5.55 24.13 0.27
C GLU A 44 6.32 23.39 1.37
N LEU A 45 5.69 22.43 2.05
CA LEU A 45 6.32 21.61 3.07
C LEU A 45 7.57 20.89 2.54
N PHE A 46 7.45 20.22 1.39
CA PHE A 46 8.56 19.46 0.83
C PHE A 46 9.63 20.36 0.21
N SER A 47 9.26 21.50 -0.36
CA SER A 47 10.22 22.50 -0.82
C SER A 47 11.08 23.01 0.34
N GLN A 48 10.48 23.37 1.49
CA GLN A 48 11.22 23.77 2.69
C GLN A 48 12.15 22.66 3.18
N LYS A 49 11.69 21.40 3.16
CA LYS A 49 12.52 20.27 3.57
C LYS A 49 13.70 20.03 2.62
N ILE A 50 13.49 20.18 1.31
CA ILE A 50 14.57 20.06 0.31
C ILE A 50 15.59 21.18 0.48
N GLU A 51 15.16 22.43 0.71
CA GLU A 51 16.07 23.55 0.95
C GLU A 51 16.96 23.31 2.19
N GLN A 52 16.40 22.74 3.26
CA GLN A 52 17.18 22.32 4.42
C GLN A 52 18.23 21.26 4.07
N HIS A 53 17.89 20.30 3.20
CA HIS A 53 18.85 19.29 2.75
C HIS A 53 19.94 19.92 1.90
N GLU A 54 19.62 20.85 1.00
CA GLU A 54 20.62 21.56 0.19
C GLU A 54 21.65 22.30 1.05
N LYS A 55 21.20 22.98 2.11
CA LYS A 55 22.09 23.71 3.05
C LYS A 55 23.01 22.81 3.87
N THR A 56 22.59 21.56 4.10
CA THR A 56 23.30 20.61 4.98
C THR A 56 23.84 19.40 4.22
N LEU A 57 23.87 19.46 2.89
CA LEU A 57 24.24 18.34 2.03
C LEU A 57 25.71 17.97 2.24
N ASN A 58 25.96 16.70 2.57
CA ASN A 58 27.29 16.17 2.73
C ASN A 58 27.46 14.91 1.87
N ALA A 59 28.30 14.98 0.84
CA ALA A 59 28.56 13.85 -0.06
C ALA A 59 29.18 12.63 0.65
N LYS A 60 29.82 12.81 1.81
CA LYS A 60 30.38 11.72 2.63
C LYS A 60 29.36 11.10 3.58
N ASN A 61 28.23 11.76 3.81
CA ASN A 61 27.18 11.31 4.71
C ASN A 61 25.81 11.56 4.09
N VAL A 62 25.41 10.65 3.21
CA VAL A 62 24.09 10.67 2.57
C VAL A 62 23.04 10.21 3.56
N ARG A 63 22.07 11.07 3.91
CA ARG A 63 21.07 10.76 4.93
C ARG A 63 19.88 9.96 4.40
N ASP A 64 19.38 10.35 3.24
CA ASP A 64 18.14 9.80 2.68
C ASP A 64 18.02 10.01 1.16
N PHE A 65 16.84 9.72 0.63
CA PHE A 65 16.49 9.86 -0.79
C PHE A 65 16.72 11.30 -1.32
N ILE A 66 16.47 12.34 -0.52
CA ILE A 66 16.62 13.73 -0.94
C ILE A 66 18.10 14.01 -1.20
N ASP A 67 18.98 13.64 -0.26
CA ASP A 67 20.42 13.81 -0.43
C ASP A 67 20.96 13.04 -1.63
N MET A 68 20.55 11.78 -1.80
CA MET A 68 20.94 10.96 -2.97
C MET A 68 20.54 11.64 -4.28
N TYR A 69 19.30 12.11 -4.37
CA TYR A 69 18.81 12.78 -5.57
C TYR A 69 19.58 14.08 -5.85
N LEU A 70 19.84 14.90 -4.82
CA LEU A 70 20.58 16.15 -4.96
C LEU A 70 22.02 15.90 -5.42
N LEU A 71 22.69 14.87 -4.90
CA LEU A 71 24.04 14.49 -5.32
C LEU A 71 24.06 14.00 -6.77
N GLU A 72 23.13 13.13 -7.15
CA GLU A 72 23.02 12.62 -8.53
C GLU A 72 22.70 13.76 -9.51
N MET A 73 21.80 14.68 -9.14
CA MET A 73 21.49 15.87 -9.93
C MET A 73 22.73 16.74 -10.14
N LYS A 74 23.51 17.01 -9.07
CA LYS A 74 24.77 17.76 -9.16
C LYS A 74 25.80 17.04 -10.03
N ALA A 75 25.93 15.72 -9.91
CA ALA A 75 26.89 14.92 -10.67
C ALA A 75 26.57 14.85 -12.17
N LYS A 76 25.30 14.81 -12.55
CA LYS A 76 24.90 14.86 -13.97
C LYS A 76 25.08 16.24 -14.57
N ASN A 77 24.71 17.28 -13.81
CA ASN A 77 24.88 18.66 -14.23
C ASN A 77 26.36 19.02 -14.43
N SER A 78 27.26 18.57 -13.55
CA SER A 78 28.70 18.83 -13.70
C SER A 78 29.33 18.13 -14.91
N LYS A 79 28.71 17.04 -15.39
CA LYS A 79 29.13 16.29 -16.58
C LYS A 79 28.41 16.75 -17.86
N ASN A 80 27.58 17.79 -17.80
CA ASN A 80 26.70 18.23 -18.90
C ASN A 80 25.90 17.08 -19.52
N GLN A 81 25.48 16.11 -18.69
CA GLN A 81 24.66 15.01 -19.14
C GLN A 81 23.20 15.44 -19.21
N ASP A 82 22.52 15.07 -20.29
CA ASP A 82 21.08 15.27 -20.40
C ASP A 82 20.38 14.52 -19.25
N THR A 83 19.54 15.24 -18.51
CA THR A 83 18.93 14.72 -17.29
C THR A 83 17.53 15.23 -17.09
N THR A 84 16.68 14.32 -16.63
CA THR A 84 15.33 14.64 -16.19
C THR A 84 15.30 15.11 -14.74
N LEU A 85 16.41 15.15 -14.02
CA LEU A 85 16.44 15.52 -12.60
C LEU A 85 16.35 17.04 -12.44
N SER A 86 15.35 17.49 -11.68
CA SER A 86 15.19 18.89 -11.27
C SER A 86 14.61 18.98 -9.86
N LEU A 87 14.73 20.15 -9.22
CA LEU A 87 14.16 20.41 -7.90
C LEU A 87 12.63 20.27 -7.89
N ASP A 88 11.94 20.77 -8.93
CA ASP A 88 10.48 20.60 -9.03
C ASP A 88 10.07 19.11 -9.11
N ARG A 89 10.83 18.30 -9.84
CA ARG A 89 10.59 16.84 -9.92
C ARG A 89 10.97 16.12 -8.62
N LEU A 90 11.96 16.62 -7.88
CA LEU A 90 12.29 16.12 -6.55
C LEU A 90 11.13 16.35 -5.57
N VAL A 91 10.55 17.56 -5.57
CA VAL A 91 9.38 17.87 -4.73
C VAL A 91 8.24 16.90 -5.02
N GLY A 92 7.93 16.66 -6.30
CA GLY A 92 6.91 15.69 -6.72
C GLY A 92 7.23 14.26 -6.27
N SER A 93 8.49 13.82 -6.47
CA SER A 93 8.93 12.46 -6.11
C SER A 93 8.85 12.21 -4.60
N VAL A 94 9.27 13.17 -3.78
CA VAL A 94 9.19 13.07 -2.32
C VAL A 94 7.74 13.04 -1.87
N ALA A 95 6.88 13.89 -2.45
CA ALA A 95 5.45 13.91 -2.13
C ALA A 95 4.77 12.58 -2.47
N ASP A 96 5.08 12.00 -3.64
CA ASP A 96 4.56 10.71 -4.06
C ASP A 96 5.02 9.57 -3.14
N LEU A 97 6.32 9.49 -2.84
CA LEU A 97 6.87 8.47 -1.95
C LEU A 97 6.26 8.55 -0.54
N PHE A 98 6.18 9.76 0.01
CA PHE A 98 5.63 9.97 1.36
C PHE A 98 4.14 9.63 1.42
N GLY A 99 3.35 10.07 0.44
CA GLY A 99 1.93 9.79 0.36
C GLY A 99 1.63 8.30 0.16
N ALA A 100 2.33 7.67 -0.79
CA ALA A 100 2.16 6.25 -1.09
C ALA A 100 2.56 5.37 0.09
N GLY A 101 3.72 5.61 0.71
CA GLY A 101 4.22 4.84 1.85
C GLY A 101 3.32 4.96 3.08
N THR A 102 2.80 6.15 3.37
CA THR A 102 1.97 6.38 4.57
C THR A 102 0.57 5.78 4.43
N ILE A 103 -0.13 6.07 3.34
CA ILE A 103 -1.57 5.78 3.23
C ILE A 103 -1.81 4.29 3.00
N THR A 104 -1.04 3.65 2.12
CA THR A 104 -1.26 2.26 1.75
C THR A 104 -0.98 1.29 2.91
N VAL A 105 0.14 1.50 3.60
CA VAL A 105 0.54 0.69 4.77
C VAL A 105 -0.45 0.88 5.92
N LYS A 106 -0.88 2.12 6.19
CA LYS A 106 -1.93 2.37 7.18
C LYS A 106 -3.20 1.58 6.89
N ILE A 107 -3.68 1.60 5.64
CA ILE A 107 -4.93 0.90 5.27
C ILE A 107 -4.75 -0.61 5.42
N GLN A 108 -3.62 -1.16 4.98
CA GLN A 108 -3.30 -2.57 5.18
C GLN A 108 -3.28 -2.95 6.67
N LEU A 109 -2.62 -2.15 7.52
CA LEU A 109 -2.57 -2.40 8.97
C LEU A 109 -3.95 -2.31 9.63
N LEU A 110 -4.80 -1.38 9.20
CA LEU A 110 -6.19 -1.29 9.69
C LEU A 110 -6.98 -2.55 9.34
N TRP A 111 -6.80 -3.10 8.13
CA TRP A 111 -7.38 -4.39 7.77
C TRP A 111 -6.81 -5.52 8.62
N CYS A 112 -5.50 -5.53 8.88
CA CYS A 112 -4.88 -6.51 9.76
C CYS A 112 -5.52 -6.50 11.16
N VAL A 113 -5.61 -5.33 11.79
CA VAL A 113 -6.26 -5.16 13.11
C VAL A 113 -7.72 -5.61 13.07
N TYR A 114 -8.47 -5.19 12.05
CA TYR A 114 -9.88 -5.53 11.90
C TYR A 114 -10.10 -7.04 11.75
N VAL A 115 -9.29 -7.70 10.92
CA VAL A 115 -9.37 -9.14 10.70
C VAL A 115 -8.98 -9.91 11.95
N MET A 116 -7.93 -9.51 12.68
CA MET A 116 -7.57 -10.18 13.94
C MET A 116 -8.67 -10.07 15.00
N ALA A 117 -9.33 -8.91 15.11
CA ALA A 117 -10.49 -8.73 15.98
C ALA A 117 -11.70 -9.57 15.54
N ALA A 118 -11.88 -9.79 14.23
CA ALA A 118 -13.00 -10.55 13.66
C ALA A 118 -12.79 -12.07 13.71
N PHE A 119 -11.54 -12.55 13.74
CA PHE A 119 -11.18 -13.97 13.75
C PHE A 119 -10.29 -14.31 14.96
N PRO A 120 -10.85 -14.38 16.19
CA PRO A 120 -10.10 -14.67 17.41
C PRO A 120 -9.26 -15.95 17.37
N ASP A 121 -9.74 -17.01 16.70
CA ASP A 121 -9.00 -18.28 16.62
C ASP A 121 -7.74 -18.15 15.75
N ILE A 122 -7.81 -17.37 14.67
CA ILE A 122 -6.66 -17.07 13.82
C ILE A 122 -5.67 -16.20 14.59
N GLN A 123 -6.16 -15.17 15.31
CA GLN A 123 -5.35 -14.32 16.16
C GLN A 123 -4.58 -15.14 17.21
N LYS A 124 -5.27 -16.03 17.94
CA LYS A 124 -4.63 -16.92 18.93
C LYS A 124 -3.55 -17.80 18.32
N ARG A 125 -3.78 -18.33 17.11
CA ARG A 125 -2.77 -19.15 16.42
C ARG A 125 -1.54 -18.34 15.99
N VAL A 126 -1.73 -17.11 15.50
CA VAL A 126 -0.63 -16.18 15.22
C VAL A 126 0.15 -15.87 16.50
N GLN A 127 -0.54 -15.51 17.57
CA GLN A 127 0.08 -15.20 18.86
C GLN A 127 0.90 -16.37 19.42
N LYS A 128 0.36 -17.60 19.36
CA LYS A 128 1.07 -18.81 19.76
C LYS A 128 2.34 -19.05 18.94
N GLU A 129 2.28 -18.81 17.62
CA GLU A 129 3.46 -18.91 16.75
C GLU A 129 4.54 -17.89 17.15
N ILE A 130 4.15 -16.62 17.34
CA ILE A 130 5.04 -15.53 17.77
C ILE A 130 5.72 -15.86 19.12
N GLU A 131 4.94 -16.30 20.11
CA GLU A 131 5.45 -16.67 21.44
C GLU A 131 6.47 -17.80 21.38
N SER A 132 6.16 -18.84 20.59
CA SER A 132 7.03 -20.00 20.47
C SER A 132 8.42 -19.67 19.91
N GLN A 133 8.53 -18.60 19.11
CA GLN A 133 9.78 -18.22 18.45
C GLN A 133 10.57 -17.14 19.21
N PHE A 134 9.90 -16.18 19.84
CA PHE A 134 10.57 -14.97 20.34
C PHE A 134 10.34 -14.66 21.81
N GLY A 135 9.38 -15.34 22.45
CA GLY A 135 8.89 -14.97 23.76
C GLY A 135 8.32 -13.53 23.80
N PRO A 136 8.04 -13.00 25.00
CA PRO A 136 7.36 -11.71 25.13
C PRO A 136 8.28 -10.49 24.93
N GLU A 137 9.59 -10.61 25.19
CA GLU A 137 10.49 -9.45 25.32
C GLU A 137 11.32 -9.14 24.09
N ARG A 138 11.63 -10.14 23.25
CA ARG A 138 12.45 -9.89 22.06
C ARG A 138 11.63 -9.14 21.02
N LYS A 139 12.13 -7.97 20.61
CA LYS A 139 11.52 -7.18 19.52
C LYS A 139 11.60 -7.95 18.20
N PRO A 140 10.51 -8.01 17.40
CA PRO A 140 10.53 -8.67 16.11
C PRO A 140 11.38 -7.89 15.11
N GLU A 141 12.05 -8.63 14.23
CA GLU A 141 12.78 -8.11 13.08
C GLU A 141 12.22 -8.71 11.79
N PHE A 142 12.41 -8.03 10.66
CA PHE A 142 11.82 -8.51 9.41
C PHE A 142 12.40 -9.85 8.93
N ARG A 143 13.66 -10.14 9.28
CA ARG A 143 14.30 -11.44 9.01
C ARG A 143 13.58 -12.62 9.67
N ASP A 144 12.76 -12.34 10.68
CA ASP A 144 12.03 -13.34 11.44
C ASP A 144 10.76 -13.82 10.73
N ALA A 145 10.34 -13.17 9.64
CA ALA A 145 9.20 -13.61 8.84
C ALA A 145 9.34 -15.07 8.35
N LYS A 146 10.57 -15.53 8.12
CA LYS A 146 10.87 -16.92 7.76
C LYS A 146 10.59 -17.95 8.87
N LEU A 147 10.56 -17.49 10.12
CA LEU A 147 10.28 -18.30 11.31
C LEU A 147 8.79 -18.28 11.68
N LEU A 148 8.01 -17.43 11.02
CA LEU A 148 6.57 -17.24 11.26
C LEU A 148 5.76 -17.53 9.99
N PRO A 149 5.77 -18.78 9.49
CA PRO A 149 5.08 -19.13 8.27
C PRO A 149 3.57 -18.85 8.34
N TYR A 150 2.91 -19.17 9.46
CA TYR A 150 1.47 -18.95 9.61
C TYR A 150 1.13 -17.45 9.67
N THR A 151 1.88 -16.67 10.44
CA THR A 151 1.73 -15.21 10.51
C THR A 151 1.92 -14.56 9.14
N SER A 152 2.95 -14.99 8.40
CA SER A 152 3.20 -14.51 7.04
C SER A 152 2.07 -14.89 6.09
N ALA A 153 1.54 -16.10 6.21
CA ALA A 153 0.40 -16.57 5.44
C ALA A 153 -0.89 -15.79 5.74
N VAL A 154 -1.12 -15.40 7.00
CA VAL A 154 -2.22 -14.51 7.40
C VAL A 154 -2.10 -13.14 6.72
N ILE A 155 -0.92 -12.52 6.73
CA ILE A 155 -0.71 -11.23 6.06
C ILE A 155 -0.97 -11.34 4.55
N LEU A 156 -0.49 -12.42 3.91
CA LEU A 156 -0.73 -12.67 2.48
C LEU A 156 -2.21 -12.86 2.17
N GLU A 157 -2.94 -13.61 2.98
CA GLU A 157 -4.38 -13.83 2.80
C GLU A 157 -5.19 -12.56 3.04
N ILE A 158 -4.81 -11.70 3.99
CA ILE A 158 -5.47 -10.39 4.17
C ILE A 158 -5.28 -9.53 2.91
N THR A 159 -4.05 -9.54 2.39
CA THR A 159 -3.69 -8.78 1.18
C THR A 159 -4.48 -9.27 -0.04
N ARG A 160 -4.62 -10.60 -0.22
CA ARG A 160 -5.46 -11.19 -1.28
C ARG A 160 -6.93 -10.85 -1.07
N TRP A 161 -7.48 -11.20 0.10
CA TRP A 161 -8.91 -11.16 0.39
C TRP A 161 -9.48 -9.74 0.41
N LYS A 162 -8.68 -8.74 0.81
CA LYS A 162 -9.12 -7.33 0.81
C LYS A 162 -8.66 -6.54 -0.39
N THR A 163 -7.58 -6.96 -1.05
CA THR A 163 -7.01 -6.30 -2.23
C THR A 163 -7.03 -4.78 -2.09
N ILE A 164 -6.08 -4.23 -1.32
CA ILE A 164 -6.06 -2.82 -0.91
C ILE A 164 -6.24 -1.86 -2.08
N VAL A 165 -5.61 -2.15 -3.22
CA VAL A 165 -5.77 -1.39 -4.47
C VAL A 165 -6.36 -2.33 -5.52
N PRO A 166 -7.69 -2.44 -5.63
CA PRO A 166 -8.34 -3.41 -6.52
C PRO A 166 -8.23 -3.04 -8.00
N ILE A 167 -8.11 -1.74 -8.30
CA ILE A 167 -7.86 -1.19 -9.62
C ILE A 167 -6.61 -0.31 -9.49
N PRO A 168 -5.42 -0.77 -9.92
CA PRO A 168 -4.20 0.02 -9.87
C PRO A 168 -4.25 1.15 -10.91
N PHE A 169 -3.19 1.97 -10.94
CA PHE A 169 -3.11 3.06 -11.90
C PHE A 169 -3.24 2.58 -13.34
N LEU A 170 -4.05 3.31 -14.12
CA LEU A 170 -4.32 3.01 -15.52
C LEU A 170 -3.02 3.01 -16.33
N ARG A 171 -2.92 2.07 -17.28
CA ARG A 171 -1.83 1.99 -18.25
C ARG A 171 -2.31 2.45 -19.60
N TYR A 172 -1.38 2.70 -20.51
CA TYR A 172 -1.68 2.97 -21.91
C TYR A 172 -0.70 2.24 -22.82
N THR A 173 -1.17 1.79 -23.98
CA THR A 173 -0.33 1.18 -25.01
C THR A 173 0.52 2.27 -25.69
N THR A 174 1.84 2.08 -25.76
CA THR A 174 2.76 3.03 -26.40
C THR A 174 2.89 2.82 -27.91
N LYS A 175 2.42 1.66 -28.40
CA LYS A 175 2.36 1.25 -29.80
C LYS A 175 1.22 0.23 -29.98
N ASP A 176 0.85 -0.03 -31.22
CA ASP A 176 -0.06 -1.13 -31.55
C ASP A 176 0.56 -2.44 -31.04
N THR A 177 -0.27 -3.27 -30.41
CA THR A 177 0.17 -4.50 -29.76
C THR A 177 -0.91 -5.57 -29.84
N THR A 178 -0.54 -6.82 -29.59
CA THR A 178 -1.49 -7.94 -29.50
C THR A 178 -1.43 -8.55 -28.12
N VAL A 179 -2.59 -8.81 -27.51
CA VAL A 179 -2.71 -9.51 -26.22
C VAL A 179 -3.69 -10.65 -26.36
N ARG A 180 -3.24 -11.89 -26.12
CA ARG A 180 -4.06 -13.11 -26.25
C ARG A 180 -4.81 -13.21 -27.59
N GLY A 181 -4.17 -12.81 -28.69
CA GLY A 181 -4.76 -12.80 -30.03
C GLY A 181 -5.61 -11.58 -30.39
N PHE A 182 -5.87 -10.67 -29.43
CA PHE A 182 -6.60 -9.44 -29.70
C PHE A 182 -5.65 -8.29 -30.05
N ASN A 183 -5.91 -7.61 -31.16
CA ASN A 183 -5.18 -6.41 -31.56
C ASN A 183 -5.66 -5.21 -30.74
N ILE A 184 -4.72 -4.53 -30.08
CA ILE A 184 -4.95 -3.37 -29.23
C ILE A 184 -4.18 -2.19 -29.83
N PRO A 185 -4.89 -1.16 -30.34
CA PRO A 185 -4.26 0.02 -30.91
C PRO A 185 -3.41 0.79 -29.90
N LYS A 186 -2.43 1.54 -30.40
CA LYS A 186 -1.65 2.54 -29.66
C LYS A 186 -2.59 3.56 -29.00
N GLY A 187 -2.24 3.97 -27.78
CA GLY A 187 -3.01 4.96 -27.03
C GLY A 187 -4.23 4.39 -26.30
N THR A 188 -4.45 3.07 -26.37
CA THR A 188 -5.55 2.41 -25.63
C THR A 188 -5.25 2.42 -24.14
N THR A 189 -6.18 2.95 -23.35
CA THR A 189 -6.16 2.88 -21.89
C THR A 189 -6.48 1.46 -21.43
N VAL A 190 -5.60 0.89 -20.61
CA VAL A 190 -5.73 -0.46 -20.05
C VAL A 190 -5.93 -0.35 -18.55
N MET A 191 -7.02 -0.95 -18.07
CA MET A 191 -7.38 -1.04 -16.66
C MET A 191 -7.23 -2.47 -16.18
N GLU A 192 -6.38 -2.68 -15.19
CA GLU A 192 -6.18 -3.98 -14.55
C GLU A 192 -7.24 -4.18 -13.46
N ASN A 193 -7.78 -5.40 -13.34
CA ASN A 193 -8.71 -5.76 -12.28
C ASN A 193 -8.06 -6.75 -11.32
N LEU A 194 -7.24 -6.23 -10.39
CA LEU A 194 -6.56 -7.05 -9.38
C LEU A 194 -7.56 -7.71 -8.43
N TYR A 195 -8.70 -7.07 -8.15
CA TYR A 195 -9.74 -7.69 -7.34
C TYR A 195 -10.23 -9.00 -7.95
N HIS A 196 -10.56 -8.98 -9.25
CA HIS A 196 -10.95 -10.20 -9.96
C HIS A 196 -9.82 -11.23 -9.96
N ALA A 197 -8.58 -10.82 -10.26
CA ALA A 197 -7.43 -11.72 -10.23
C ALA A 197 -7.26 -12.40 -8.86
N HIS A 198 -7.56 -11.72 -7.75
CA HIS A 198 -7.47 -12.24 -6.39
C HIS A 198 -8.69 -13.02 -5.92
N HIS A 199 -9.81 -12.98 -6.65
CA HIS A 199 -11.09 -13.58 -6.25
C HIS A 199 -11.71 -14.51 -7.31
N ASP A 200 -11.04 -14.73 -8.45
CA ASP A 200 -11.50 -15.64 -9.49
C ASP A 200 -11.54 -17.08 -8.95
N PRO A 201 -12.71 -17.74 -8.90
CA PRO A 201 -12.83 -19.12 -8.43
C PRO A 201 -12.05 -20.13 -9.30
N LYS A 202 -11.64 -19.75 -10.52
CA LYS A 202 -10.75 -20.58 -11.36
C LYS A 202 -9.30 -20.55 -10.88
N LEU A 203 -8.89 -19.50 -10.17
CA LEU A 203 -7.52 -19.30 -9.67
C LEU A 203 -7.40 -19.56 -8.18
N TRP A 204 -8.51 -19.46 -7.44
CA TRP A 204 -8.55 -19.52 -5.99
C TRP A 204 -9.70 -20.41 -5.51
N SER A 205 -9.39 -21.45 -4.74
CA SER A 205 -10.41 -22.26 -4.05
C SER A 205 -11.12 -21.44 -2.97
N ASN A 206 -12.45 -21.47 -2.93
CA ASN A 206 -13.26 -20.72 -1.94
C ASN A 206 -12.81 -19.25 -1.78
N PRO A 207 -12.80 -18.43 -2.84
CA PRO A 207 -12.13 -17.12 -2.84
C PRO A 207 -12.70 -16.11 -1.84
N LYS A 208 -13.96 -16.31 -1.43
CA LYS A 208 -14.68 -15.48 -0.46
C LYS A 208 -14.35 -15.81 0.99
N THR A 209 -13.81 -17.00 1.26
CA THR A 209 -13.43 -17.46 2.59
C THR A 209 -12.02 -16.97 2.92
N PHE A 210 -11.85 -16.44 4.13
CA PHE A 210 -10.55 -16.08 4.65
C PHE A 210 -9.82 -17.34 5.15
N MET A 211 -8.80 -17.78 4.43
CA MET A 211 -8.10 -19.05 4.68
C MET A 211 -6.58 -18.88 4.53
N PRO A 212 -5.86 -18.54 5.62
CA PRO A 212 -4.40 -18.39 5.62
C PRO A 212 -3.65 -19.62 5.10
N GLU A 213 -4.18 -20.82 5.35
CA GLU A 213 -3.60 -22.12 4.94
C GLU A 213 -3.29 -22.20 3.45
N ARG A 214 -3.97 -21.39 2.63
CA ARG A 214 -3.73 -21.25 1.20
C ARG A 214 -2.28 -20.89 0.84
N PHE A 215 -1.59 -20.17 1.73
CA PHE A 215 -0.20 -19.75 1.53
C PHE A 215 0.79 -20.60 2.31
N LEU A 216 0.40 -21.80 2.76
CA LEU A 216 1.27 -22.72 3.46
C LEU A 216 1.54 -23.99 2.65
N SER A 217 2.70 -24.60 2.89
CA SER A 217 2.98 -25.98 2.51
C SER A 217 2.06 -26.95 3.26
N GLU A 218 1.94 -28.18 2.76
CA GLU A 218 1.09 -29.22 3.36
C GLU A 218 1.47 -29.51 4.83
N ASP A 219 2.75 -29.40 5.18
CA ASP A 219 3.26 -29.54 6.54
C ASP A 219 3.10 -28.27 7.41
N GLY A 220 2.61 -27.18 6.83
CA GLY A 220 2.43 -25.88 7.49
C GLY A 220 3.73 -25.12 7.82
N GLN A 221 4.90 -25.62 7.42
CA GLN A 221 6.20 -25.09 7.86
C GLN A 221 6.76 -23.97 6.96
N LYS A 222 6.27 -23.85 5.72
CA LYS A 222 6.80 -22.91 4.74
C LYS A 222 5.69 -22.10 4.08
N VAL A 223 6.00 -20.85 3.77
CA VAL A 223 5.12 -19.98 3.00
C VAL A 223 5.25 -20.33 1.51
N ILE A 224 4.15 -20.66 0.87
CA ILE A 224 4.05 -20.85 -0.58
C ILE A 224 3.34 -19.64 -1.18
N LYS A 225 4.09 -18.77 -1.87
CA LYS A 225 3.51 -17.62 -2.57
C LYS A 225 2.84 -18.09 -3.86
N SER A 226 1.57 -17.76 -4.03
CA SER A 226 0.85 -18.00 -5.28
C SER A 226 1.30 -17.00 -6.36
N PRO A 227 1.58 -17.44 -7.60
CA PRO A 227 1.89 -16.53 -8.71
C PRO A 227 0.68 -15.67 -9.11
N ASN A 228 -0.53 -16.04 -8.69
CA ASN A 228 -1.76 -15.30 -8.94
C ASN A 228 -1.97 -14.13 -7.95
N LEU A 229 -1.17 -14.05 -6.88
CA LEU A 229 -1.19 -12.94 -5.94
C LEU A 229 -0.28 -11.81 -6.44
N MET A 230 -0.86 -10.69 -6.88
CA MET A 230 -0.13 -9.54 -7.42
C MET A 230 -0.48 -8.22 -6.71
N PRO A 231 -0.31 -8.13 -5.38
CA PRO A 231 -0.74 -6.97 -4.60
C PRO A 231 0.08 -5.72 -4.87
N PHE A 232 1.29 -5.90 -5.40
CA PHE A 232 2.21 -4.84 -5.80
C PHE A 232 2.30 -4.71 -7.32
N SER A 233 1.35 -5.28 -8.08
CA SER A 233 1.42 -5.42 -9.54
C SER A 233 2.68 -6.17 -10.01
N VAL A 234 2.94 -6.19 -11.32
CA VAL A 234 4.12 -6.82 -11.92
C VAL A 234 4.74 -5.96 -13.04
N GLY A 235 5.97 -6.27 -13.42
CA GLY A 235 6.69 -5.68 -14.55
C GLY A 235 7.23 -4.27 -14.28
N LYS A 236 7.44 -3.48 -15.34
CA LYS A 236 8.11 -2.15 -15.30
C LYS A 236 7.43 -1.10 -14.41
N ARG A 237 6.20 -1.34 -13.97
CA ARG A 237 5.43 -0.46 -13.08
C ARG A 237 4.97 -1.19 -11.82
N ALA A 238 5.66 -2.28 -11.45
CA ALA A 238 5.50 -2.88 -10.12
C ALA A 238 5.80 -1.83 -9.04
N CYS A 239 5.19 -1.99 -7.87
CA CYS A 239 5.35 -1.06 -6.77
C CYS A 239 6.83 -0.96 -6.36
N PRO A 240 7.44 0.22 -6.35
CA PRO A 240 8.82 0.39 -5.88
C PRO A 240 8.96 0.25 -4.36
N GLY A 241 7.85 0.30 -3.62
CA GLY A 241 7.81 0.21 -2.17
C GLY A 241 7.40 -1.17 -1.64
N ASP A 242 7.41 -2.22 -2.47
CA ASP A 242 6.95 -3.56 -2.06
C ASP A 242 7.75 -4.12 -0.87
N VAL A 243 9.07 -4.00 -0.88
CA VAL A 243 9.95 -4.46 0.22
C VAL A 243 9.64 -3.68 1.50
N LEU A 244 9.59 -2.35 1.43
CA LEU A 244 9.33 -1.48 2.58
C LEU A 244 7.94 -1.74 3.18
N ALA A 245 6.91 -1.83 2.33
CA ALA A 245 5.54 -2.07 2.79
C ALA A 245 5.41 -3.44 3.47
N ASN A 246 5.99 -4.50 2.91
CA ASN A 246 5.97 -5.82 3.56
C ASN A 246 6.70 -5.79 4.91
N MET A 247 7.82 -5.08 5.01
CA MET A 247 8.57 -4.92 6.25
C MET A 247 7.76 -4.19 7.31
N GLU A 248 7.22 -3.02 6.99
CA GLU A 248 6.42 -2.23 7.93
C GLU A 248 5.18 -3.00 8.39
N VAL A 249 4.42 -3.57 7.45
CA VAL A 249 3.20 -4.33 7.77
C VAL A 249 3.53 -5.51 8.70
N PHE A 250 4.58 -6.26 8.40
CA PHE A 250 5.00 -7.38 9.24
C PHE A 250 5.40 -6.93 10.64
N LEU A 251 6.28 -5.94 10.76
CA LEU A 251 6.81 -5.48 12.03
C LEU A 251 5.70 -4.92 12.93
N TYR A 252 4.82 -4.07 12.40
CA TYR A 252 3.69 -3.55 13.16
C TYR A 252 2.71 -4.66 13.55
N PHE A 253 2.38 -5.55 12.62
CA PHE A 253 1.44 -6.65 12.87
C PHE A 253 1.93 -7.58 13.99
N VAL A 254 3.18 -8.05 13.88
CA VAL A 254 3.79 -8.93 14.89
C VAL A 254 3.93 -8.21 16.22
N SER A 255 4.42 -6.96 16.23
CA SER A 255 4.60 -6.20 17.48
C SER A 255 3.27 -5.99 18.22
N MET A 256 2.18 -5.71 17.50
CA MET A 256 0.85 -5.57 18.10
C MET A 256 0.37 -6.90 18.69
N LEU A 257 0.45 -7.99 17.93
CA LEU A 257 -0.05 -9.29 18.39
C LEU A 257 0.85 -9.94 19.46
N GLN A 258 2.13 -9.60 19.50
CA GLN A 258 3.01 -10.01 20.58
C GLN A 258 2.54 -9.44 21.93
N LYS A 259 2.08 -8.18 21.96
CA LYS A 259 1.78 -7.45 23.19
C LYS A 259 0.30 -7.30 23.53
N PHE A 260 -0.61 -7.45 22.56
CA PHE A 260 -2.04 -7.16 22.76
C PHE A 260 -2.97 -8.23 22.20
N ASP A 261 -4.04 -8.50 22.93
CA ASP A 261 -5.26 -9.12 22.41
C ASP A 261 -6.15 -8.02 21.82
N ILE A 262 -6.52 -8.19 20.55
CA ILE A 262 -7.33 -7.25 19.79
C ILE A 262 -8.74 -7.79 19.70
N THR A 263 -9.72 -7.07 20.24
CA THR A 263 -11.14 -7.45 20.18
C THR A 263 -12.01 -6.27 19.78
N PHE A 264 -13.20 -6.54 19.26
CA PHE A 264 -14.19 -5.49 19.10
C PHE A 264 -14.89 -5.19 20.44
N PRO A 265 -15.39 -3.95 20.64
CA PRO A 265 -16.26 -3.65 21.78
C PRO A 265 -17.47 -4.58 21.85
N PRO A 266 -18.00 -4.87 23.05
CA PRO A 266 -19.18 -5.70 23.20
C PRO A 266 -20.36 -5.24 22.32
N GLY A 267 -21.02 -6.19 21.67
CA GLY A 267 -22.16 -5.92 20.79
C GLY A 267 -21.81 -5.44 19.37
N PHE A 268 -20.54 -5.20 19.05
CA PHE A 268 -20.12 -4.87 17.69
C PHE A 268 -20.25 -6.08 16.75
N LYS A 269 -20.90 -5.88 15.60
CA LYS A 269 -21.03 -6.91 14.56
C LYS A 269 -20.10 -6.56 13.39
N PRO A 270 -19.03 -7.33 13.14
CA PRO A 270 -18.11 -7.01 12.08
C PRO A 270 -18.79 -7.13 10.71
N THR A 271 -18.53 -6.14 9.86
CA THR A 271 -18.91 -6.16 8.45
C THR A 271 -17.65 -5.95 7.62
N PHE A 272 -17.52 -6.71 6.54
CA PHE A 272 -16.34 -6.65 5.67
C PHE A 272 -16.55 -5.73 4.46
N SER A 273 -17.57 -4.88 4.52
CA SER A 273 -17.80 -3.81 3.55
C SER A 273 -16.79 -2.69 3.75
N ALA A 274 -16.26 -2.16 2.66
CA ALA A 274 -15.40 -0.99 2.69
C ALA A 274 -15.73 -0.04 1.55
N LYS A 275 -15.36 1.22 1.73
CA LYS A 275 -15.53 2.26 0.73
C LYS A 275 -14.45 2.13 -0.31
N PHE A 276 -14.86 1.92 -1.55
CA PHE A 276 -13.96 1.96 -2.68
C PHE A 276 -13.62 3.42 -3.03
N THR A 277 -12.35 3.77 -2.93
CA THR A 277 -11.77 5.03 -3.42
C THR A 277 -10.63 4.69 -4.39
N VAL A 278 -9.43 5.26 -4.23
CA VAL A 278 -8.21 4.68 -4.81
C VAL A 278 -7.85 3.36 -4.12
N ALA A 279 -8.19 3.25 -2.83
CA ALA A 279 -7.97 2.06 -2.03
C ALA A 279 -9.29 1.59 -1.39
N TYR A 280 -9.30 0.34 -0.91
CA TYR A 280 -10.41 -0.27 -0.20
C TYR A 280 -10.32 0.08 1.29
N ILE A 281 -11.04 1.15 1.69
CA ILE A 281 -10.90 1.79 3.01
C ILE A 281 -12.05 1.38 3.92
N LEU A 282 -11.73 0.83 5.10
CA LEU A 282 -12.67 0.57 6.17
C LEU A 282 -13.33 1.85 6.69
N ASP A 283 -14.60 1.77 7.06
CA ASP A 283 -15.20 2.81 7.88
C ASP A 283 -14.51 2.91 9.25
N PRO A 284 -14.47 4.09 9.89
CA PRO A 284 -13.89 4.24 11.21
C PRO A 284 -14.49 3.21 12.19
N PHE A 285 -13.62 2.44 12.84
CA PHE A 285 -14.01 1.41 13.80
C PHE A 285 -13.22 1.60 15.09
N LYS A 286 -13.70 0.97 16.16
CA LYS A 286 -13.02 0.90 17.45
C LYS A 286 -12.67 -0.55 17.76
N VAL A 287 -11.52 -0.74 18.38
CA VAL A 287 -11.09 -2.02 18.96
C VAL A 287 -10.63 -1.78 20.39
N LEU A 288 -10.72 -2.81 21.21
CA LEU A 288 -10.09 -2.89 22.52
C LEU A 288 -8.74 -3.60 22.34
N LEU A 289 -7.68 -2.97 22.84
CA LEU A 289 -6.34 -3.53 22.92
C LEU A 289 -6.07 -3.88 24.38
N THR A 290 -6.13 -5.16 24.71
CA THR A 290 -5.86 -5.65 26.07
C THR A 290 -4.43 -6.16 26.13
N PRO A 291 -3.55 -5.66 27.02
CA PRO A 291 -2.20 -6.19 27.17
C PRO A 291 -2.23 -7.69 27.48
N ARG A 292 -1.33 -8.44 26.83
CA ARG A 292 -1.19 -9.88 27.06
C ARG A 292 -0.33 -10.10 28.30
N ASN A 293 -0.80 -10.95 29.21
CA ASN A 293 -0.01 -11.43 30.34
C ASN A 293 0.86 -12.58 29.84
N SER A 294 2.06 -12.24 29.35
CA SER A 294 3.05 -13.20 28.84
C SER A 294 4.36 -13.03 29.59
#